data_AF-A0A843EL93-F1
#
_entry.id   AF-A0A843EL93-F1
#
_cell.length_a   1.000
_cell.length_b   1.000
_cell.length_c   1.000
_cell.angle_alpha   90.00
_cell.angle_beta   90.00
_cell.angle_gamma   90.00
#
_symmetry.space_group_name_H-M   'P 1'
#
loop_
_entity.id
_entity.type
_entity.pdbx_description
1 polymer ?
#
loop_
_entity_poly.entity_id
_entity_poly.type
_entity_poly.pdbx_seq_one_letter_code
_entity_poly.pdbx_strand_id
1 'polypeptide(L)'
;MADEKSKIETESNRMSKTEYYLAIALAVSKRSTCLKRRYGAVIVNNDEIVSTGYNGNPRGEENCCDRGTCQRRDLPSNSGNYND
;
A
#
# COMPACT_ATOMS: atom_id res chain seq x y z
N MET A 1 -34.57 -27.86 21.03
CA MET A 1 -33.31 -28.62 21.09
C MET A 1 -33.14 -29.36 19.78
N ALA A 2 -32.40 -28.77 18.86
CA ALA A 2 -31.79 -29.45 17.73
C ALA A 2 -30.60 -28.58 17.35
N ASP A 3 -29.41 -29.04 17.75
CA ASP A 3 -28.12 -28.46 17.40
C ASP A 3 -27.91 -28.53 15.89
N GLU A 4 -28.13 -27.42 15.20
CA GLU A 4 -27.74 -27.29 13.81
C GLU A 4 -26.26 -26.91 13.74
N LYS A 5 -25.42 -27.94 13.91
CA LYS A 5 -23.99 -27.90 13.56
C LYS A 5 -23.86 -27.58 12.07
N SER A 6 -23.79 -26.30 11.71
CA SER A 6 -23.34 -25.86 10.40
C SER A 6 -21.82 -25.94 10.35
N LYS A 7 -21.36 -27.11 9.88
CA LYS A 7 -20.12 -27.34 9.12
C LYS A 7 -19.07 -26.24 9.27
N ILE A 8 -18.18 -26.40 10.25
CA ILE A 8 -16.86 -25.77 10.19
C ILE A 8 -16.11 -26.54 9.11
N GLU A 9 -16.28 -26.11 7.85
CA GLU A 9 -15.33 -26.44 6.79
C GLU A 9 -13.98 -25.91 7.26
N THR A 10 -13.10 -26.84 7.64
CA THR A 10 -11.73 -26.51 8.01
C THR A 10 -10.94 -26.28 6.73
N GLU A 11 -11.34 -25.26 5.97
CA GLU A 11 -10.49 -24.64 4.97
C GLU A 11 -9.28 -24.09 5.75
N SER A 12 -8.09 -24.58 5.42
CA SER A 12 -6.84 -24.10 6.02
C SER A 12 -6.87 -22.56 6.02
N ASN A 13 -6.85 -21.93 7.21
CA ASN A 13 -6.83 -20.48 7.46
C ASN A 13 -5.53 -19.80 6.98
N ARG A 14 -4.98 -20.28 5.87
CA ARG A 14 -3.75 -19.82 5.25
C ARG A 14 -4.15 -18.82 4.17
N MET A 15 -3.78 -17.58 4.39
CA MET A 15 -3.91 -16.49 3.44
C MET A 15 -3.34 -16.89 2.06
N SER A 16 -4.04 -16.52 0.98
CA SER A 16 -3.52 -16.71 -0.37
C SER A 16 -2.27 -15.85 -0.60
N LYS A 17 -1.44 -16.23 -1.58
CA LYS A 17 -0.24 -15.44 -1.92
C LYS A 17 -0.59 -14.02 -2.35
N THR A 18 -1.64 -13.85 -3.14
CA THR A 18 -2.11 -12.53 -3.59
C THR A 18 -2.50 -11.65 -2.41
N GLU A 19 -3.29 -12.16 -1.48
CA GLU A 19 -3.66 -11.43 -0.26
C GLU A 19 -2.45 -11.10 0.59
N TYR A 20 -1.50 -12.03 0.72
CA TYR A 20 -0.24 -11.81 1.43
C TYR A 20 0.57 -10.66 0.82
N TYR A 21 0.78 -10.66 -0.49
CA TYR A 21 1.54 -9.60 -1.17
C TYR A 21 0.81 -8.25 -1.12
N LEU A 22 -0.52 -8.24 -1.26
CA LEU A 22 -1.32 -7.01 -1.15
C LEU A 22 -1.36 -6.46 0.27
N ALA A 23 -1.42 -7.33 1.29
CA ALA A 23 -1.33 -6.92 2.68
C ALA A 23 0.03 -6.27 2.99
N ILE A 24 1.11 -6.80 2.42
CA ILE A 24 2.44 -6.18 2.53
C ILE A 24 2.48 -4.85 1.79
N ALA A 25 1.95 -4.76 0.57
CA ALA A 25 1.88 -3.50 -0.17
C ALA A 25 1.10 -2.42 0.61
N LEU A 26 0.00 -2.82 1.27
CA LEU A 26 -0.77 -1.96 2.16
C LEU A 26 0.02 -1.54 3.40
N ALA A 27 0.80 -2.45 4.00
CA ALA A 27 1.68 -2.09 5.13
C ALA A 27 2.77 -1.12 4.69
N VAL A 28 3.38 -1.33 3.53
CA VAL A 28 4.42 -0.47 2.94
C VAL A 28 3.85 0.93 2.63
N SER A 29 2.61 1.02 2.13
CA SER A 29 1.96 2.31 1.85
C SER A 29 1.80 3.18 3.10
N LYS A 30 1.71 2.58 4.29
CA LYS A 30 1.67 3.30 5.57
C LYS A 30 2.97 4.04 5.88
N ARG A 31 4.07 3.80 5.16
CA ARG A 31 5.30 4.60 5.25
C ARG A 31 5.35 5.78 4.27
N SER A 32 4.33 5.92 3.41
CA SER A 32 4.23 7.08 2.51
C SER A 32 4.29 8.40 3.25
N THR A 33 5.00 9.35 2.68
CA THR A 33 5.18 10.69 3.25
C THR A 33 4.28 11.72 2.58
N CYS A 34 3.47 11.30 1.61
CA CYS A 34 2.50 12.16 0.94
C CYS A 34 1.24 12.37 1.82
N LEU A 35 0.77 13.62 1.86
CA LEU A 35 -0.44 14.01 2.59
C LEU A 35 -1.75 13.65 1.88
N LYS A 36 -1.70 13.42 0.56
CA LYS A 36 -2.91 13.23 -0.27
C LYS A 36 -3.20 11.77 -0.60
N ARG A 37 -2.18 11.01 -0.99
CA ARG A 37 -2.30 9.63 -1.47
C ARG A 37 -1.19 8.79 -0.87
N ARG A 38 -1.54 7.62 -0.36
CA ARG A 38 -0.60 6.67 0.24
C ARG A 38 -0.56 5.42 -0.62
N TYR A 39 0.46 5.32 -1.47
CA TYR A 39 0.69 4.18 -2.34
C TYR A 39 1.79 3.30 -1.79
N GLY A 40 1.64 1.99 -1.97
CA GLY A 40 2.63 0.99 -1.66
C GLY A 40 2.69 -0.03 -2.79
N ALA A 41 3.88 -0.52 -3.07
CA ALA A 41 4.16 -1.47 -4.12
C ALA A 41 5.12 -2.53 -3.60
N VAL A 42 4.96 -3.74 -4.12
CA VAL A 42 5.81 -4.90 -3.86
C VAL A 42 6.13 -5.52 -5.21
N ILE A 43 7.40 -5.82 -5.46
CA ILE A 43 7.85 -6.57 -6.64
C ILE A 43 8.16 -7.98 -6.17
N VAL A 44 7.54 -8.96 -6.80
CA VAL A 44 7.68 -10.39 -6.48
C VAL A 44 8.28 -11.12 -7.68
N ASN A 45 9.28 -11.96 -7.44
CA ASN A 45 9.88 -12.85 -8.43
C ASN A 45 10.03 -14.24 -7.82
N ASN A 46 9.52 -15.28 -8.49
CA ASN A 46 9.56 -16.66 -7.98
C ASN A 46 9.05 -16.80 -6.53
N ASP A 47 7.89 -16.19 -6.24
CA ASP A 47 7.28 -16.08 -4.90
C ASP A 47 8.09 -15.34 -3.83
N GLU A 48 9.24 -14.76 -4.17
CA GLU A 48 10.09 -13.98 -3.28
C GLU A 48 9.89 -12.49 -3.49
N ILE A 49 9.78 -11.73 -2.40
CA ILE A 49 9.71 -10.27 -2.47
C ILE A 49 11.12 -9.74 -2.69
N VAL A 50 11.37 -9.22 -3.89
CA VAL A 50 12.69 -8.67 -4.26
C VAL A 50 12.83 -7.19 -3.92
N SER A 51 11.70 -6.46 -3.86
CA SER A 51 11.71 -5.04 -3.51
C SER A 51 10.35 -4.56 -3.03
N THR A 52 10.36 -3.47 -2.28
CA THR A 52 9.17 -2.75 -1.85
C THR A 52 9.38 -1.25 -2.04
N GLY A 53 8.29 -0.51 -2.23
CA GLY A 53 8.36 0.93 -2.38
C GLY A 53 7.05 1.62 -2.02
N TYR A 54 7.15 2.88 -1.67
CA TYR A 54 6.01 3.76 -1.43
C TYR A 54 6.29 5.11 -2.10
N ASN A 55 5.25 5.91 -2.32
CA ASN A 55 5.42 7.25 -2.88
C ASN A 55 5.91 8.24 -1.81
N GLY A 56 6.95 9.00 -2.15
CA GLY A 56 7.55 10.03 -1.31
C GLY A 56 8.52 10.90 -2.12
N ASN A 57 9.13 11.88 -1.46
CA ASN A 57 10.15 12.73 -2.05
C ASN A 57 11.47 11.95 -2.26
N PRO A 58 12.36 12.41 -3.16
CA PRO A 58 13.72 11.90 -3.27
C PRO A 58 14.46 11.95 -1.93
N ARG A 59 15.47 11.11 -1.77
CA ARG A 59 16.29 11.12 -0.55
C ARG A 59 17.02 12.47 -0.42
N GLY A 60 17.03 13.03 0.78
CA GLY A 60 17.65 14.32 1.07
C GLY A 60 16.69 15.51 0.98
N GLU A 61 15.51 15.31 0.40
CA GLU A 61 14.47 16.35 0.32
C GLU A 61 13.47 16.25 1.48
N GLU A 62 12.90 17.39 1.88
CA GLU A 62 11.83 17.43 2.88
C GLU A 62 10.57 16.77 2.35
N ASN A 63 9.94 15.93 3.18
CA ASN A 63 8.69 15.32 2.79
C ASN A 63 7.49 16.25 3.00
N CYS A 64 6.40 15.97 2.27
CA CYS A 64 5.13 16.67 2.47
C CYS A 64 4.64 16.59 3.92
N CYS A 65 4.82 15.46 4.61
CA CYS A 65 4.45 15.32 6.02
C CYS A 65 5.34 16.14 6.96
N ASP A 66 6.61 16.33 6.63
CA ASP A 66 7.58 17.08 7.46
C ASP A 66 7.29 18.58 7.34
N ARG A 67 7.00 19.06 6.13
CA ARG A 67 6.58 20.45 5.86
C ARG A 67 5.12 20.78 6.21
N GLY A 68 4.28 19.76 6.46
CA GLY A 68 2.84 19.93 6.65
C GLY A 68 2.07 20.45 5.43
N THR A 69 2.72 20.59 4.27
CA THR A 69 2.16 21.18 3.05
C THR A 69 2.42 20.30 1.83
N CYS A 70 1.52 20.34 0.84
CA CYS A 70 1.68 19.60 -0.41
C CYS A 70 1.11 20.44 -1.57
N GLN A 71 1.96 20.75 -2.56
CA GLN A 71 1.57 21.55 -3.73
C GLN A 71 0.44 20.91 -4.55
N ARG A 72 0.30 19.58 -4.46
CA ARG A 72 -0.71 18.81 -5.19
C ARG A 72 -1.96 18.51 -4.35
N ARG A 73 -2.08 19.03 -3.12
CA ARG A 73 -3.18 18.71 -2.19
C ARG A 73 -4.55 19.02 -2.79
N ASP A 74 -4.70 20.21 -3.34
CA ASP A 74 -5.99 20.74 -3.80
C ASP A 74 -6.19 20.67 -5.31
N LEU A 75 -5.21 20.12 -6.04
CA LEU A 75 -5.30 19.94 -7.49
C LEU A 75 -6.07 18.67 -7.88
N PRO A 76 -6.76 18.61 -9.03
CA PRO A 76 -7.41 17.38 -9.51
C PRO A 76 -6.44 16.20 -9.65
N SER A 77 -6.95 14.98 -9.68
CA SER A 77 -6.14 13.81 -10.07
C SER A 77 -5.51 14.03 -11.45
N ASN A 78 -4.25 13.62 -11.61
CA ASN A 78 -3.50 13.68 -12.88
C ASN A 78 -3.31 15.09 -13.51
N SER A 79 -3.50 16.15 -12.74
CA SER A 79 -3.33 17.56 -13.17
C SER A 79 -1.88 18.07 -13.18
N GLY A 80 -0.88 17.18 -13.18
CA GLY A 80 0.53 17.60 -13.14
C GLY A 80 1.01 18.07 -14.50
N ASN A 81 1.78 19.16 -14.52
CA ASN A 81 2.71 19.39 -15.62
C ASN A 81 3.86 18.39 -15.44
N TYR A 82 4.00 17.42 -16.35
CA TYR A 82 5.06 16.40 -16.28
C TYR A 82 6.33 16.83 -17.05
N ASN A 83 6.45 18.12 -17.36
CA ASN A 83 7.53 18.69 -18.18
C ASN A 83 8.59 19.45 -17.38
N ASP A 84 8.55 19.35 -16.04
CA ASP A 84 9.54 19.98 -15.16
C ASP A 84 10.66 18.99 -14.80
#